data_AF-I0FET3-F1
#
_entry.id   AF-I0FET3-F1
#
_cell.length_a   1.000
_cell.length_b   1.000
_cell.length_c   1.000
_cell.angle_alpha   90.00
_cell.angle_beta   90.00
_cell.angle_gamma   90.00
#
_symmetry.space_group_name_H-M   'P 1'
#
loop_
_entity.id
_entity.type
_entity.pdbx_description
1 polymer ?
#
loop_
_entity_poly.entity_id
_entity_poly.type
_entity_poly.pdbx_seq_one_letter_code
_entity_poly.pdbx_strand_id
1 'polypeptide(L)'
;MELICCRLISKSDEVVGEVELENSKDAAGIAAAKKEDNKEIKDAAKKDAVIAGGIALRGMAKEGKFATKENEEKSANAVNGAVASAVNKVLSTLVIAIRNRVDEGLRKINKVLGEIKQGEWSVAKINE
;
A
#
# COMPACT_ATOMS: atom_id res chain seq x y z
N MET A 1 9.36 3.86 7.65
CA MET A 1 8.06 3.21 7.91
C MET A 1 7.18 3.14 6.65
N GLU A 2 7.05 4.22 5.87
CA GLU A 2 6.08 4.28 4.74
C GLU A 2 6.23 3.19 3.66
N LEU A 3 7.45 2.88 3.21
CA LEU A 3 7.67 1.82 2.21
C LEU A 3 7.42 0.39 2.74
N ILE A 4 7.48 0.19 4.06
CA ILE A 4 7.40 -1.15 4.65
C ILE A 4 5.96 -1.67 4.63
N CYS A 5 4.97 -0.80 4.88
CA CYS A 5 3.55 -1.20 4.82
C CYS A 5 3.14 -1.67 3.42
N CYS A 6 3.44 -0.90 2.36
CA CYS A 6 3.12 -1.31 0.99
C CYS A 6 3.81 -2.62 0.59
N ARG A 7 5.06 -2.83 1.03
CA ARG A 7 5.79 -4.07 0.77
C ARG A 7 5.14 -5.27 1.46
N LEU A 8 4.64 -5.10 2.68
CA LEU A 8 3.98 -6.18 3.42
C LEU A 8 2.61 -6.51 2.83
N ILE A 9 1.84 -5.49 2.43
CA ILE A 9 0.59 -5.67 1.67
C ILE A 9 0.88 -6.46 0.39
N SER A 10 1.91 -6.07 -0.37
CA SER A 10 2.28 -6.73 -1.64
C SER A 10 2.81 -8.16 -1.48
N LYS A 11 3.24 -8.54 -0.28
CA LYS A 11 3.75 -9.87 0.05
C LYS A 11 2.74 -10.74 0.79
N SER A 12 1.56 -10.22 1.09
CA SER A 12 0.53 -10.98 1.79
C SER A 12 -0.04 -12.03 0.85
N ASP A 13 -0.38 -13.18 1.41
CA ASP A 13 -0.95 -14.29 0.67
C ASP A 13 -2.43 -14.01 0.34
N GLU A 14 -2.94 -14.70 -0.67
CA GLU A 14 -4.37 -14.69 -0.96
C GLU A 14 -5.11 -15.40 0.18
N VAL A 15 -6.12 -14.73 0.73
CA VAL A 15 -6.94 -15.32 1.77
C VAL A 15 -8.07 -16.11 1.15
N VAL A 16 -8.04 -17.42 1.36
CA VAL A 16 -9.10 -18.35 0.96
C VAL A 16 -9.85 -18.80 2.21
N GLY A 17 -11.14 -18.44 2.30
CA GLY A 17 -12.00 -18.80 3.42
C GLY A 17 -11.90 -17.85 4.63
N GLU A 18 -12.54 -18.23 5.72
CA GLU A 18 -12.55 -17.45 6.95
C GLU A 18 -11.28 -17.66 7.78
N VAL A 19 -10.61 -16.58 8.16
CA VAL A 19 -9.40 -16.59 8.99
C VAL A 19 -9.72 -16.05 10.38
N GLU A 20 -9.14 -16.67 11.41
CA GLU A 20 -9.20 -16.18 12.79
C GLU A 20 -8.13 -15.10 12.98
N LEU A 21 -8.44 -14.05 13.74
CA LEU A 21 -7.54 -12.91 13.92
C LEU A 21 -6.23 -13.32 14.58
N GLU A 22 -6.27 -14.32 15.46
CA GLU A 22 -5.10 -14.88 16.14
C GLU A 22 -4.21 -15.77 15.26
N ASN A 23 -4.78 -16.33 14.18
CA ASN A 23 -4.07 -17.19 13.23
C ASN A 23 -3.52 -16.41 12.03
N SER A 24 -3.88 -15.13 11.92
CA SER A 24 -3.38 -14.26 10.86
C SER A 24 -1.87 -14.03 11.00
N LYS A 25 -1.15 -14.22 9.89
CA LYS A 25 0.32 -14.04 9.82
C LYS A 25 0.73 -12.80 9.03
N ASP A 26 -0.20 -12.21 8.29
CA ASP A 26 0.07 -11.15 7.32
C ASP A 26 -1.05 -10.10 7.28
N ALA A 27 -0.91 -9.11 6.38
CA ALA A 27 -1.85 -8.01 6.31
C ALA A 27 -3.21 -8.45 5.74
N ALA A 28 -3.20 -9.35 4.75
CA ALA A 28 -4.43 -9.85 4.12
C ALA A 28 -5.27 -10.67 5.11
N GLY A 29 -4.65 -11.56 5.89
CA GLY A 29 -5.33 -12.32 6.92
C GLY A 29 -5.95 -11.43 8.00
N ILE A 30 -5.27 -10.35 8.40
CA ILE A 30 -5.83 -9.37 9.36
C ILE A 30 -7.05 -8.68 8.73
N ALA A 31 -6.95 -8.32 7.46
CA ALA A 31 -8.05 -7.66 6.76
C ALA A 31 -9.27 -8.58 6.59
N ALA A 32 -9.06 -9.86 6.31
CA ALA A 32 -10.11 -10.85 6.10
C ALA A 32 -10.64 -11.50 7.39
N ALA A 33 -10.01 -11.24 8.54
CA ALA A 33 -10.34 -11.90 9.79
C ALA A 33 -11.84 -11.77 10.14
N LYS A 34 -12.45 -12.89 10.56
CA LYS A 34 -13.87 -12.91 10.99
C LYS A 34 -14.05 -12.08 12.28
N LYS A 35 -15.29 -11.72 12.60
CA LYS A 35 -15.59 -11.05 13.86
C LYS A 35 -15.34 -12.02 15.02
N GLU A 36 -14.40 -11.67 15.88
CA GLU A 36 -14.11 -12.42 17.10
C GLU A 36 -13.98 -11.43 18.25
N ASP A 37 -14.83 -11.60 19.27
CA ASP A 37 -14.82 -10.70 20.41
C ASP A 37 -13.60 -10.99 21.30
N ASN A 38 -12.94 -9.93 21.79
CA ASN A 38 -11.78 -10.00 22.70
C ASN A 38 -10.58 -10.84 22.21
N LYS A 39 -10.29 -10.83 20.90
CA LYS A 39 -9.07 -11.43 20.35
C LYS A 39 -7.99 -10.38 20.09
N GLU A 40 -6.75 -10.78 20.33
CA GLU A 40 -5.55 -9.99 20.04
C GLU A 40 -4.72 -10.63 18.93
N ILE A 41 -3.97 -9.80 18.20
CA ILE A 41 -3.05 -10.23 17.16
C ILE A 41 -1.84 -10.95 17.80
N LYS A 42 -1.56 -12.19 17.37
CA LYS A 42 -0.44 -13.00 17.88
C LYS A 42 0.80 -12.94 16.97
N ASP A 43 1.95 -13.29 17.57
CA ASP A 43 3.27 -13.52 16.99
C ASP A 43 3.64 -12.77 15.69
N ALA A 44 3.52 -13.43 14.54
CA ALA A 44 4.06 -12.94 13.26
C ALA A 44 3.44 -11.62 12.79
N ALA A 45 2.19 -11.39 13.17
CA ALA A 45 1.41 -10.21 12.81
C ALA A 45 1.62 -9.04 13.79
N LYS A 46 2.35 -9.20 14.92
CA LYS A 46 2.63 -8.11 15.88
C LYS A 46 3.55 -7.00 15.35
N LYS A 47 4.06 -7.12 14.13
CA LYS A 47 4.80 -6.01 13.51
C LYS A 47 3.83 -4.88 13.19
N ASP A 48 4.08 -3.68 13.71
CA ASP A 48 3.24 -2.50 13.48
C ASP A 48 2.90 -2.28 12.00
N ALA A 49 3.86 -2.53 11.10
CA ALA A 49 3.65 -2.38 9.67
C ALA A 49 2.74 -3.46 9.06
N VAL A 50 2.67 -4.66 9.64
CA VAL A 50 1.70 -5.72 9.24
C VAL A 50 0.31 -5.34 9.72
N ILE A 51 0.19 -4.89 10.97
CA ILE A 51 -1.07 -4.40 11.54
C ILE A 51 -1.60 -3.21 10.74
N ALA A 52 -0.75 -2.21 10.49
CA ALA A 52 -1.11 -1.04 9.69
C ALA A 52 -1.50 -1.44 8.25
N GLY A 53 -0.83 -2.43 7.66
CA GLY A 53 -1.20 -2.99 6.37
C GLY A 53 -2.58 -3.64 6.40
N GLY A 54 -2.88 -4.43 7.43
CA GLY A 54 -4.18 -5.07 7.62
C GLY A 54 -5.30 -4.07 7.88
N ILE A 55 -5.04 -3.03 8.68
CA ILE A 55 -5.97 -1.91 8.90
C ILE A 55 -6.25 -1.18 7.58
N ALA A 56 -5.21 -0.87 6.80
CA ALA A 56 -5.38 -0.20 5.52
C ALA A 56 -6.22 -1.06 4.56
N LEU A 57 -5.89 -2.35 4.42
CA LEU A 57 -6.63 -3.29 3.57
C LEU A 57 -8.09 -3.44 4.03
N ARG A 58 -8.33 -3.60 5.33
CA ARG A 58 -9.68 -3.66 5.90
C ARG A 58 -10.44 -2.37 5.59
N GLY A 59 -9.84 -1.20 5.82
CA GLY A 59 -10.47 0.09 5.57
C GLY A 59 -10.75 0.38 4.09
N MET A 60 -10.02 -0.23 3.16
CA MET A 60 -10.26 -0.14 1.71
C MET A 60 -11.26 -1.19 1.21
N ALA A 61 -11.53 -2.25 1.96
CA ALA A 61 -12.45 -3.31 1.56
C ALA A 61 -13.92 -2.85 1.63
N LYS A 62 -14.74 -3.31 0.69
CA LYS A 62 -16.16 -2.92 0.57
C LYS A 62 -16.96 -3.12 1.88
N GLU A 63 -16.79 -4.28 2.52
CA GLU A 63 -17.45 -4.62 3.79
C GLU A 63 -16.54 -4.40 5.01
N GLY A 64 -15.48 -3.61 4.83
CA GLY A 64 -14.48 -3.29 5.84
C GLY A 64 -15.05 -2.48 7.00
N LYS A 65 -15.10 -3.08 8.19
CA LYS A 65 -15.56 -2.42 9.42
C LYS A 65 -14.64 -2.74 10.59
N PHE A 66 -14.57 -1.80 11.53
CA PHE A 66 -13.82 -1.94 12.78
C PHE A 66 -14.79 -1.94 13.96
N ALA A 67 -14.61 -2.88 14.87
CA ALA A 67 -15.39 -2.93 16.10
C ALA A 67 -14.92 -1.83 17.06
N THR A 68 -15.87 -1.14 17.69
CA THR A 68 -15.62 -0.14 18.73
C THR A 68 -16.54 -0.43 19.91
N LYS A 69 -16.17 0.02 21.11
CA LYS A 69 -17.07 -0.05 22.27
C LYS A 69 -18.36 0.71 21.99
N GLU A 70 -19.49 0.14 22.38
CA GLU A 70 -20.79 0.80 22.27
C GLU A 70 -20.82 2.07 23.14
N ASN A 71 -21.49 3.12 22.65
CA ASN A 71 -21.63 4.42 23.32
C ASN A 71 -20.31 5.15 23.66
N GLU A 72 -19.22 4.87 22.96
CA GLU A 72 -17.94 5.56 23.17
C GLU A 72 -17.43 6.26 21.90
N GLU A 73 -17.93 7.46 21.60
CA GLU A 73 -17.57 8.24 20.41
C GLU A 73 -16.06 8.50 20.27
N LYS A 74 -15.33 8.65 21.38
CA LYS A 74 -13.87 8.85 21.38
C LYS A 74 -13.13 7.67 20.74
N SER A 75 -13.58 6.44 21.00
CA SER A 75 -13.02 5.23 20.41
C SER A 75 -13.26 5.18 18.90
N ALA A 76 -14.46 5.55 18.44
CA ALA A 76 -14.78 5.61 17.01
C ALA A 76 -13.91 6.65 16.26
N ASN A 77 -13.71 7.83 16.85
CA ASN A 77 -12.87 8.88 16.26
C ASN A 77 -11.40 8.47 16.17
N ALA A 78 -10.87 7.82 17.21
CA ALA A 78 -9.49 7.32 17.21
C ALA A 78 -9.28 6.24 16.13
N VAL A 79 -10.21 5.31 15.99
CA VAL A 79 -10.18 4.26 14.94
C VAL A 79 -10.25 4.90 13.56
N ASN A 80 -11.18 5.83 13.32
CA ASN A 80 -11.28 6.53 12.03
C ASN A 80 -9.99 7.28 11.68
N GLY A 81 -9.38 7.97 12.64
CA GLY A 81 -8.10 8.65 12.45
C GLY A 81 -6.96 7.69 12.10
N ALA A 82 -6.86 6.55 12.80
CA ALA A 82 -5.86 5.52 12.52
C ALA A 82 -6.03 4.89 11.14
N VAL A 83 -7.28 4.55 10.78
CA VAL A 83 -7.65 3.97 9.48
C VAL A 83 -7.33 4.95 8.34
N ALA A 84 -7.79 6.20 8.46
CA ALA A 84 -7.52 7.22 7.46
C ALA A 84 -6.02 7.47 7.28
N SER A 85 -5.26 7.51 8.38
CA SER A 85 -3.79 7.66 8.32
C SER A 85 -3.12 6.48 7.62
N ALA A 86 -3.52 5.24 7.92
CA ALA A 86 -2.97 4.04 7.32
C ALA A 86 -3.25 3.99 5.81
N VAL A 87 -4.51 4.23 5.40
CA VAL A 87 -4.92 4.27 3.99
C VAL A 87 -4.19 5.38 3.23
N ASN A 88 -4.13 6.59 3.79
CA ASN A 88 -3.44 7.71 3.14
C ASN A 88 -1.95 7.45 2.93
N LYS A 89 -1.26 6.83 3.89
CA LYS A 89 0.16 6.49 3.75
C LYS A 89 0.39 5.43 2.66
N VAL A 90 -0.47 4.41 2.60
CA VAL A 90 -0.39 3.37 1.55
C VAL A 90 -0.59 3.97 0.17
N LEU A 91 -1.64 4.78 -0.01
CA LEU A 91 -1.94 5.41 -1.30
C LEU A 91 -0.85 6.42 -1.69
N SER A 92 -0.36 7.24 -0.77
CA SER A 92 0.71 8.22 -1.04
C SER A 92 1.99 7.52 -1.50
N THR A 93 2.36 6.43 -0.84
CA THR A 93 3.53 5.62 -1.23
C THR A 93 3.35 5.01 -2.62
N LEU A 94 2.15 4.48 -2.92
CA LEU A 94 1.84 3.94 -4.25
C LEU A 94 1.95 5.02 -5.33
N VAL A 95 1.41 6.22 -5.09
CA VAL A 95 1.48 7.34 -6.02
C VAL A 95 2.93 7.76 -6.28
N ILE A 96 3.77 7.84 -5.25
CA ILE A 96 5.20 8.15 -5.39
C ILE A 96 5.91 7.06 -6.22
N ALA A 97 5.65 5.79 -5.94
CA ALA A 97 6.24 4.68 -6.67
C ALA A 97 5.89 4.71 -8.17
N ILE A 98 4.63 5.01 -8.50
CA ILE A 98 4.18 5.18 -9.89
C ILE A 98 4.88 6.37 -10.54
N ARG A 99 4.92 7.53 -9.87
CA ARG A 99 5.59 8.73 -10.42
C ARG A 99 7.05 8.49 -10.72
N ASN A 100 7.78 7.83 -9.82
CA ASN A 100 9.19 7.51 -10.05
C ASN A 100 9.39 6.60 -11.26
N ARG A 101 8.51 5.61 -11.47
CA ARG A 101 8.57 4.74 -12.65
C ARG A 101 8.24 5.45 -13.95
N VAL A 102 7.24 6.33 -13.92
CA VAL A 102 6.89 7.16 -15.08
C VAL A 102 8.03 8.12 -15.42
N ASP A 103 8.62 8.78 -14.42
CA ASP A 103 9.76 9.70 -14.60
C ASP A 103 10.99 9.00 -15.18
N GLU A 104 11.33 7.80 -14.68
CA GLU A 104 12.39 6.97 -15.26
C GLU A 104 12.13 6.65 -16.75
N GLY A 105 10.89 6.32 -17.10
CA GLY A 105 10.47 6.07 -18.49
C GLY A 105 10.60 7.31 -19.37
N LEU A 106 10.08 8.45 -18.91
CA LEU A 106 10.16 9.73 -19.62
C LEU A 106 11.60 10.18 -19.82
N ARG A 107 12.49 9.99 -18.83
CA ARG A 107 13.91 10.32 -18.94
C ARG A 107 14.61 9.49 -20.03
N LYS A 108 14.27 8.20 -20.16
CA LYS A 108 14.80 7.35 -21.23
C LYS A 108 14.35 7.83 -22.61
N ILE A 109 13.07 8.18 -22.76
CA ILE A 109 12.52 8.74 -24.01
C ILE A 109 13.24 10.04 -24.37
N ASN A 110 13.41 10.96 -23.42
CA ASN A 110 14.12 12.22 -23.64
C ASN A 110 15.58 12.01 -24.07
N LYS A 111 16.27 11.00 -23.52
CA LYS A 111 17.64 10.67 -23.94
C LYS A 111 17.68 10.22 -25.41
N VAL A 112 16.81 9.29 -25.79
CA VAL A 112 16.73 8.79 -27.17
C VAL A 112 16.37 9.90 -28.16
N LEU A 113 15.41 10.78 -27.81
CA LEU A 113 15.07 11.94 -28.64
C LEU A 113 16.25 12.91 -28.80
N GLY A 114 17.04 13.11 -27.74
CA GLY A 114 18.26 13.92 -27.80
C GLY A 114 19.32 13.33 -28.74
N GLU A 115 19.52 12.02 -28.69
CA GLU A 115 20.45 11.30 -29.57
C GLU A 115 20.03 11.37 -31.04
N ILE A 116 18.73 11.15 -31.35
CA ILE A 116 18.19 11.26 -32.72
C ILE A 116 18.40 12.67 -33.26
N LYS A 117 18.06 13.70 -32.48
CA LYS A 117 18.25 15.10 -32.86
C LYS A 117 19.71 15.44 -33.19
N GLN A 118 20.67 14.86 -32.46
CA GLN A 118 22.11 15.03 -32.75
C GLN A 118 22.56 14.24 -33.98
N GLY A 119 22.01 13.06 -34.23
CA GLY A 119 22.28 12.25 -35.42
C GLY A 119 21.82 12.92 -36.71
N GLU A 120 20.61 13.50 -36.71
CA GLU A 120 20.07 14.24 -37.87
C GLU A 120 20.93 15.46 -38.22
N TRP A 121 21.39 16.21 -37.21
CA TRP A 121 22.28 17.35 -37.43
C TRP A 121 23.66 16.93 -37.94
N SER A 122 24.17 15.79 -37.48
CA SER A 122 25.46 15.25 -37.94
C SER A 122 25.38 14.85 -39.41
N VAL A 123 24.32 14.16 -39.84
CA VAL A 123 24.13 13.78 -41.26
C VAL A 123 23.98 14.99 -42.17
N ALA A 124 23.27 16.04 -41.74
CA ALA A 124 23.11 17.26 -42.53
C ALA A 124 24.44 17.98 -42.79
N LYS A 125 25.37 17.99 -41.82
CA LYS A 125 26.69 18.65 -41.94
C LYS A 125 27.73 17.87 -42.75
N ILE A 126 27.56 16.57 -42.97
CA ILE A 126 28.50 15.75 -43.75
C ILE A 126 28.20 15.84 -45.26
N ASN A 127 26.98 16.27 -45.61
CA ASN A 127 26.49 16.32 -46.99
C ASN A 127 26.52 17.75 -47.60
N GLU A 128 27.20 18.71 -46.95
CA GLU A 128 27.42 20.09 -47.41
C GLU A 128 28.92 20.34 -47.59
#